data_AF-A0ABD3VVI2-F1
#
_entry.id   AF-A0ABD3VVI2-F1
#
_cell.length_a   1.000
_cell.length_b   1.000
_cell.length_c   1.000
_cell.angle_alpha   90.00
_cell.angle_beta   90.00
_cell.angle_gamma   90.00
#
_symmetry.space_group_name_H-M   'P 1'
#
loop_
_entity.id
_entity.type
_entity.pdbx_description
1 polymer ?
#
loop_
_entity_poly.entity_id
_entity_poly.type
_entity_poly.pdbx_seq_one_letter_code
_entity_poly.pdbx_strand_id
1 'polypeptide(L)'
;MACTTAPHLRHIRAVRMACTTAPHLRHIRVVQMACTTAPDLRHIRAVRMACTTAPHLRHIRAVRMDCTTAPHVRHIHAVRMACTAAPHLRHIHAVRMACTTAPHLRHIYAVRMACTAAPHLRHKHAVRIACTATLHGRHIHVAQQKMEKIANIS
;
A
#
# COMPACT_ATOMS: atom_id res chain seq x y z
N MET A 1 8.24 14.84 -17.68
CA MET A 1 9.51 15.42 -17.22
C MET A 1 10.39 14.30 -16.70
N ALA A 2 11.62 14.19 -17.20
CA ALA A 2 12.66 13.39 -16.55
C ALA A 2 13.39 14.30 -15.56
N CYS A 3 13.66 13.82 -14.35
CA CYS A 3 14.37 14.61 -13.34
C CYS A 3 15.47 13.80 -12.67
N THR A 4 16.68 14.37 -12.62
CA THR A 4 17.84 13.77 -11.95
C THR A 4 18.04 14.29 -10.53
N THR A 5 17.35 15.38 -10.18
CA THR A 5 17.36 16.03 -8.87
C THR A 5 15.99 15.92 -8.21
N ALA A 6 15.92 16.08 -6.89
CA ALA A 6 14.69 15.88 -6.10
C ALA A 6 13.77 17.11 -6.20
N PRO A 7 12.69 17.10 -7.01
CA PRO A 7 11.84 18.26 -7.13
C PRO A 7 10.97 18.41 -5.90
N HIS A 8 10.79 19.66 -5.47
CA HIS A 8 9.79 20.04 -4.48
C HIS A 8 8.61 20.69 -5.20
N LEU A 9 7.51 19.96 -5.35
CA LEU A 9 6.33 20.47 -6.05
C LEU A 9 5.15 20.64 -5.09
N ARG A 10 4.47 21.79 -5.21
CA ARG A 10 3.32 22.15 -4.39
C ARG A 10 2.22 22.75 -5.25
N HIS A 11 0.96 22.52 -4.86
CA HIS A 11 -0.22 23.18 -5.45
C HIS A 11 -0.36 22.95 -6.96
N ILE A 12 -0.13 21.71 -7.41
CA ILE A 12 -0.20 21.34 -8.82
C ILE A 12 -1.47 20.54 -9.13
N ARG A 13 -2.08 20.78 -10.29
CA ARG A 13 -3.21 19.97 -10.76
C ARG A 13 -2.78 18.54 -11.11
N ALA A 14 -1.75 18.38 -11.94
CA ALA A 14 -1.27 17.07 -12.35
C ALA A 14 0.24 17.06 -12.52
N VAL A 15 0.88 15.97 -12.13
CA VAL A 15 2.31 15.75 -12.29
C VAL A 15 2.55 14.38 -12.92
N ARG A 16 3.35 14.35 -13.99
CA ARG A 16 3.86 13.11 -14.60
C ARG A 16 5.37 13.17 -14.73
N MET A 17 6.07 12.30 -14.00
CA MET A 17 7.53 12.36 -13.89
C MET A 17 8.18 10.98 -13.90
N ALA A 18 9.40 10.92 -14.44
CA ALA A 18 10.35 9.84 -14.23
C ALA A 18 11.56 10.43 -13.53
N CYS A 19 11.88 9.96 -12.32
CA CYS A 19 12.92 10.60 -11.50
C CYS A 19 13.86 9.58 -10.85
N THR A 20 15.15 9.87 -10.85
CA THR A 20 16.12 9.02 -10.14
C THR A 20 16.11 9.31 -8.64
N THR A 21 16.01 10.59 -8.26
CA THR A 21 16.01 11.05 -6.87
C THR A 21 14.60 11.25 -6.30
N ALA A 22 14.51 11.29 -4.97
CA ALA A 22 13.28 11.29 -4.19
C ALA A 22 12.49 12.60 -4.31
N PRO A 23 11.36 12.68 -5.03
CA PRO A 23 10.58 13.91 -5.10
C PRO A 23 9.77 14.12 -3.81
N HIS A 24 9.57 15.38 -3.46
CA HIS A 24 8.69 15.80 -2.38
C HIS A 24 7.48 16.51 -2.95
N LEU A 25 6.31 15.87 -2.91
CA LEU A 25 5.09 16.39 -3.53
C LEU A 25 4.01 16.67 -2.49
N ARG A 26 3.44 17.88 -2.53
CA ARG A 26 2.35 18.29 -1.62
C ARG A 26 1.20 18.96 -2.36
N HIS A 27 -0.02 18.74 -1.89
CA HIS A 27 -1.22 19.43 -2.43
C HIS A 27 -1.36 19.25 -3.94
N ILE A 28 -1.38 18.00 -4.40
CA ILE A 28 -1.48 17.67 -5.82
C ILE A 28 -2.77 16.89 -6.09
N ARG A 29 -3.48 17.18 -7.17
CA ARG A 29 -4.69 16.40 -7.50
C ARG A 29 -4.31 15.02 -8.08
N VAL A 30 -3.40 14.97 -9.06
CA VAL A 30 -3.00 13.71 -9.70
C VAL A 30 -1.47 13.60 -9.80
N VAL A 31 -0.93 12.46 -9.38
CA VAL A 31 0.48 12.11 -9.52
C VAL A 31 0.63 10.79 -10.28
N GLN A 32 1.42 10.80 -11.34
CA GLN A 32 1.88 9.61 -12.05
C GLN A 32 3.40 9.60 -12.07
N MET A 33 4.03 8.62 -11.42
CA MET A 33 5.49 8.62 -11.31
C MET A 33 6.12 7.24 -11.47
N ALA A 34 7.30 7.25 -12.07
CA ALA A 34 8.29 6.19 -11.93
C ALA A 34 9.52 6.78 -11.23
N CYS A 35 9.97 6.18 -10.13
CA CYS A 35 11.18 6.66 -9.48
C CYS A 35 12.02 5.55 -8.87
N THR A 36 13.34 5.67 -8.90
CA THR A 36 14.20 4.66 -8.27
C THR A 36 14.23 4.83 -6.76
N THR A 37 14.30 6.07 -6.28
CA THR A 37 14.35 6.40 -4.84
C THR A 37 13.00 6.84 -4.25
N ALA A 38 12.95 7.01 -2.92
CA ALA A 38 11.75 7.04 -2.09
C ALA A 38 11.05 8.41 -2.08
N PRO A 39 9.89 8.57 -2.76
CA PRO A 39 9.16 9.84 -2.73
C PRO A 39 8.41 10.06 -1.40
N ASP A 40 8.29 11.31 -0.96
CA ASP A 40 7.36 11.72 0.12
C ASP A 40 6.18 12.48 -0.49
N LEU A 41 4.99 11.88 -0.38
CA LEU A 41 3.75 12.40 -0.94
C LEU A 41 2.75 12.73 0.15
N ARG A 42 2.26 13.98 0.15
CA ARG A 42 1.30 14.47 1.14
C ARG A 42 0.14 15.22 0.49
N HIS A 43 -1.08 15.03 1.01
CA HIS A 43 -2.27 15.76 0.56
C HIS A 43 -2.51 15.60 -0.94
N ILE A 44 -2.68 14.35 -1.40
CA ILE A 44 -2.83 14.04 -2.83
C ILE A 44 -4.18 13.36 -3.07
N ARG A 45 -4.89 13.69 -4.15
CA ARG A 45 -6.15 13.01 -4.45
C ARG A 45 -5.91 11.63 -5.08
N ALA A 46 -5.05 11.53 -6.09
CA ALA A 46 -4.75 10.26 -6.75
C ALA A 46 -3.26 10.08 -7.03
N VAL A 47 -2.72 8.91 -6.70
CA VAL A 47 -1.34 8.51 -6.97
C VAL A 47 -1.33 7.20 -7.76
N ARG A 48 -0.59 7.19 -8.87
CA ARG A 48 -0.10 5.98 -9.54
C ARG A 48 1.42 6.01 -9.55
N MET A 49 2.05 5.01 -8.97
CA MET A 49 3.49 5.00 -8.77
C MET A 49 4.10 3.62 -9.03
N ALA A 50 5.24 3.61 -9.70
CA ALA A 50 6.18 2.49 -9.67
C ALA A 50 7.48 3.00 -9.03
N CYS A 51 7.97 2.33 -7.99
CA CYS A 51 9.23 2.73 -7.38
C CYS A 51 10.06 1.59 -6.83
N THR A 52 11.38 1.71 -6.88
CA THR A 52 12.25 0.67 -6.32
C THR A 52 12.21 0.76 -4.81
N THR A 53 12.53 1.92 -4.23
CA THR A 53 12.59 2.10 -2.77
C THR A 53 11.30 2.65 -2.14
N ALA A 54 11.29 2.71 -0.80
CA ALA A 54 10.12 2.78 0.06
C ALA A 54 9.47 4.17 0.09
N PRO A 55 8.31 4.39 -0.54
CA PRO A 55 7.65 5.69 -0.49
C PRO A 55 7.00 5.96 0.86
N HIS A 56 6.96 7.24 1.22
CA HIS A 56 6.18 7.74 2.35
C HIS A 56 4.91 8.43 1.83
N LEU A 57 3.74 7.88 2.16
CA LEU A 57 2.44 8.40 1.71
C LEU A 57 1.58 8.85 2.90
N ARG A 58 1.10 10.10 2.87
CA ARG A 58 0.21 10.64 3.91
C ARG A 58 -0.95 11.44 3.33
N HIS A 59 -2.15 11.27 3.89
CA HIS A 59 -3.34 12.04 3.51
C HIS A 59 -3.63 11.98 2.00
N ILE A 60 -3.91 10.78 1.51
CA ILE A 60 -4.18 10.53 0.09
C ILE A 60 -5.55 9.88 -0.07
N ARG A 61 -6.31 10.25 -1.09
CA ARG A 61 -7.60 9.60 -1.34
C ARG A 61 -7.43 8.23 -2.00
N ALA A 62 -6.66 8.14 -3.08
CA ALA A 62 -6.46 6.88 -3.79
C ALA A 62 -4.99 6.65 -4.17
N VAL A 63 -4.50 5.44 -3.91
CA VAL A 63 -3.13 5.00 -4.23
C VAL A 63 -3.18 3.72 -5.04
N ARG A 64 -2.47 3.69 -6.17
CA ARG A 64 -2.04 2.47 -6.86
C ARG A 64 -0.52 2.47 -6.92
N MET A 65 0.11 1.45 -6.36
CA MET A 65 1.55 1.39 -6.20
C MET A 65 2.10 0.00 -6.47
N ASP A 66 3.20 -0.04 -7.21
CA ASP A 66 4.05 -1.21 -7.35
C ASP A 66 5.45 -0.81 -6.84
N CYS A 67 5.97 -1.52 -5.84
CA CYS A 67 7.27 -1.20 -5.26
C CYS A 67 8.04 -2.41 -4.76
N THR A 68 9.37 -2.36 -4.72
CA THR A 68 10.14 -3.50 -4.18
C THR A 68 10.26 -3.44 -2.66
N THR A 69 10.57 -2.28 -2.09
CA THR A 69 10.75 -2.16 -0.64
C THR A 69 9.50 -1.63 0.08
N ALA A 70 9.55 -1.65 1.42
CA ALA A 70 8.40 -1.51 2.31
C ALA A 70 7.84 -0.08 2.37
N PRO A 71 6.67 0.23 1.78
CA PRO A 71 6.10 1.56 1.87
C PRO A 71 5.52 1.84 3.26
N HIS A 72 5.59 3.10 3.68
CA HIS A 72 4.89 3.60 4.86
C HIS A 72 3.72 4.46 4.43
N VAL A 73 2.51 4.02 4.79
CA VAL A 73 1.29 4.61 4.27
C VAL A 73 0.33 4.94 5.41
N ARG A 74 -0.10 6.20 5.50
CA ARG A 74 -0.93 6.70 6.59
C ARG A 74 -2.08 7.57 6.09
N HIS A 75 -3.26 7.43 6.71
CA HIS A 75 -4.43 8.27 6.42
C HIS A 75 -4.81 8.26 4.95
N ILE A 76 -5.20 7.08 4.45
CA ILE A 76 -5.59 6.90 3.05
C ILE A 76 -7.00 6.34 2.98
N HIS A 77 -7.78 6.78 1.99
CA HIS A 77 -9.09 6.19 1.78
C HIS A 77 -8.99 4.83 1.06
N ALA A 78 -8.31 4.75 -0.09
CA ALA A 78 -8.16 3.50 -0.84
C ALA A 78 -6.70 3.23 -1.26
N VAL A 79 -6.21 2.02 -0.99
CA VAL A 79 -4.88 1.55 -1.38
C VAL A 79 -4.98 0.27 -2.22
N ARG A 80 -4.35 0.27 -3.39
CA ARG A 80 -4.00 -0.92 -4.14
C ARG A 80 -2.48 -1.01 -4.26
N MET A 81 -1.90 -2.12 -3.79
CA MET A 81 -0.44 -2.23 -3.68
C MET A 81 0.06 -3.62 -4.06
N ALA A 82 1.16 -3.68 -4.79
CA ALA A 82 2.00 -4.86 -4.90
C ALA A 82 3.40 -4.51 -4.38
N CYS A 83 3.93 -5.32 -3.46
CA CYS A 83 5.27 -5.11 -2.93
C CYS A 83 5.97 -6.39 -2.48
N THR A 84 7.29 -6.44 -2.54
CA THR A 84 8.03 -7.60 -1.99
C THR A 84 8.21 -7.45 -0.48
N ALA A 85 8.73 -6.32 -0.01
CA ALA A 85 8.93 -6.09 1.42
C ALA A 85 7.65 -5.67 2.17
N ALA A 86 7.71 -5.68 3.50
CA ALA A 86 6.57 -5.64 4.40
C ALA A 86 6.04 -4.21 4.57
N PRO A 87 4.88 -3.84 3.99
CA PRO A 87 4.36 -2.49 4.14
C PRO A 87 3.85 -2.23 5.56
N HIS A 88 3.96 -0.98 5.99
CA HIS A 88 3.34 -0.48 7.21
C HIS A 88 2.17 0.43 6.86
N LEU A 89 0.94 -0.03 7.10
CA LEU A 89 -0.27 0.73 6.80
C LEU A 89 -1.01 1.13 8.09
N ARG A 90 -1.37 2.40 8.23
CA ARG A 90 -2.13 2.92 9.37
C ARG A 90 -3.29 3.82 8.95
N HIS A 91 -4.45 3.69 9.58
CA HIS A 91 -5.63 4.53 9.32
C HIS A 91 -6.03 4.51 7.84
N ILE A 92 -6.46 3.34 7.36
CA ILE A 92 -6.86 3.15 5.97
C ILE A 92 -8.30 2.66 5.92
N HIS A 93 -9.11 3.21 5.01
CA HIS A 93 -10.48 2.74 4.86
C HIS A 93 -10.54 1.42 4.07
N ALA A 94 -9.90 1.33 2.90
CA ALA A 94 -9.88 0.11 2.10
C ALA A 94 -8.47 -0.22 1.57
N VAL A 95 -8.05 -1.47 1.74
CA VAL A 95 -6.77 -1.99 1.25
C VAL A 95 -6.98 -3.23 0.39
N ARG A 96 -6.39 -3.22 -0.82
CA ARG A 96 -6.12 -4.43 -1.61
C ARG A 96 -4.61 -4.56 -1.81
N MET A 97 -4.02 -5.62 -1.30
CA MET A 97 -2.55 -5.78 -1.36
C MET A 97 -2.11 -7.20 -1.71
N ALA A 98 -0.97 -7.28 -2.40
CA ALA A 98 -0.19 -8.50 -2.53
C ALA A 98 1.22 -8.22 -2.03
N CYS A 99 1.72 -9.01 -1.09
CA CYS A 99 3.09 -8.88 -0.63
C CYS A 99 3.74 -10.20 -0.22
N THR A 100 5.05 -10.36 -0.45
CA THR A 100 5.69 -11.62 -0.02
C THR A 100 5.83 -11.62 1.50
N THR A 101 6.44 -10.60 2.07
CA THR A 101 6.69 -10.51 3.52
C THR A 101 5.48 -10.00 4.33
N ALA A 102 5.54 -10.18 5.66
CA ALA A 102 4.44 -9.95 6.60
C ALA A 102 4.14 -8.45 6.79
N PRO A 103 2.97 -7.93 6.34
CA PRO A 103 2.65 -6.53 6.52
C PRO A 103 2.17 -6.22 7.94
N HIS A 104 2.37 -4.98 8.37
CA HIS A 104 1.82 -4.46 9.61
C HIS A 104 0.67 -3.50 9.33
N LEU A 105 -0.53 -3.87 9.77
CA LEU A 105 -1.77 -3.14 9.54
C LEU A 105 -2.39 -2.69 10.87
N ARG A 106 -2.64 -1.37 11.01
CA ARG A 106 -3.32 -0.80 12.20
C ARG A 106 -4.46 0.13 11.80
N HIS A 107 -5.63 -0.01 12.42
CA HIS A 107 -6.81 0.83 12.15
C HIS A 107 -7.20 0.78 10.67
N ILE A 108 -7.56 -0.41 10.19
CA ILE A 108 -7.99 -0.62 8.80
C ILE A 108 -9.45 -1.07 8.78
N TYR A 109 -10.30 -0.39 8.02
CA TYR A 109 -11.71 -0.75 7.97
C TYR A 109 -11.95 -2.02 7.14
N ALA A 110 -11.48 -2.04 5.88
CA ALA A 110 -11.60 -3.19 4.99
C ALA A 110 -10.24 -3.62 4.41
N VAL A 111 -9.91 -4.91 4.49
CA VAL A 111 -8.67 -5.50 3.95
C VAL A 111 -8.98 -6.70 3.08
N ARG A 112 -8.42 -6.71 1.86
CA ARG A 112 -8.23 -7.91 1.05
C ARG A 112 -6.74 -8.06 0.74
N MET A 113 -6.13 -9.14 1.19
CA MET A 113 -4.70 -9.33 1.01
C MET A 113 -4.31 -10.76 0.67
N ALA A 114 -3.26 -10.88 -0.14
CA ALA A 114 -2.54 -12.11 -0.39
C ALA A 114 -1.09 -11.94 0.08
N CYS A 115 -0.56 -12.89 0.84
CA CYS A 115 0.82 -12.80 1.30
C CYS A 115 1.51 -14.14 1.54
N THR A 116 2.84 -14.18 1.64
CA THR A 116 3.52 -15.43 2.01
C THR A 116 3.67 -15.55 3.52
N ALA A 117 4.08 -14.48 4.19
CA ALA A 117 4.29 -14.46 5.64
C ALA A 117 3.11 -13.83 6.40
N ALA A 118 2.81 -14.32 7.61
CA ALA A 118 1.64 -13.94 8.38
C ALA A 118 1.62 -12.44 8.78
N PRO A 119 0.56 -11.67 8.46
CA PRO A 119 0.45 -10.26 8.82
C PRO A 119 0.19 -10.00 10.30
N HIS A 120 0.68 -8.85 10.77
CA HIS A 120 0.31 -8.31 12.06
C HIS A 120 -0.83 -7.30 11.93
N LEU A 121 -1.96 -7.59 12.58
CA LEU A 121 -3.20 -6.81 12.44
C LEU A 121 -3.70 -6.27 13.78
N ARG A 122 -4.03 -4.98 13.85
CA ARG A 122 -4.68 -4.35 15.02
C ARG A 122 -5.82 -3.42 14.61
N HIS A 123 -6.95 -3.47 15.32
CA HIS A 123 -8.16 -2.65 15.07
C HIS A 123 -8.67 -2.72 13.63
N LYS A 124 -9.55 -3.69 13.34
CA LYS A 124 -10.06 -3.98 12.00
C LYS A 124 -11.52 -4.42 12.04
N HIS A 125 -12.26 -4.13 10.98
CA HIS A 125 -13.69 -4.45 10.88
C HIS A 125 -13.99 -5.56 9.86
N ALA A 126 -13.41 -5.53 8.65
CA ALA A 126 -13.64 -6.51 7.60
C ALA A 126 -12.32 -7.00 6.97
N VAL A 127 -12.04 -8.30 7.05
CA VAL A 127 -10.71 -8.83 6.70
C VAL A 127 -10.81 -10.12 5.89
N ARG A 128 -10.20 -10.13 4.71
CA ARG A 128 -9.99 -11.32 3.87
C ARG A 128 -8.50 -11.48 3.59
N ILE A 129 -7.92 -12.57 4.09
CA ILE A 129 -6.49 -12.84 4.00
C ILE A 129 -6.27 -14.24 3.45
N ALA A 130 -5.44 -14.33 2.42
CA ALA A 130 -4.92 -15.60 1.93
C ALA A 130 -3.40 -15.55 2.10
N CYS A 131 -2.86 -16.20 3.14
CA CYS A 131 -1.42 -16.30 3.30
C CYS A 131 -0.97 -17.73 3.56
N THR A 132 0.25 -18.05 3.12
CA THR A 132 0.79 -19.42 3.21
C THR A 132 1.33 -19.74 4.61
N ALA A 133 1.75 -18.74 5.40
CA ALA A 133 2.12 -18.91 6.81
C ALA A 133 0.96 -18.54 7.78
N THR A 134 0.84 -19.27 8.90
CA THR A 134 -0.27 -19.22 9.87
C THR A 134 -0.43 -17.86 10.57
N LEU A 135 -1.67 -17.36 10.61
CA LEU A 135 -2.07 -16.07 11.19
C LEU A 135 -2.03 -16.08 12.73
N HIS A 136 -1.08 -15.37 13.35
CA HIS A 136 -1.12 -15.07 14.79
C HIS A 136 -1.77 -13.70 15.03
N GLY A 137 -3.06 -13.67 15.39
CA GLY A 137 -3.76 -12.44 15.73
C GLY A 137 -4.97 -12.63 16.63
N ARG A 138 -4.82 -12.34 17.93
CA ARG A 138 -5.92 -12.28 18.91
C ARG A 138 -7.02 -11.30 18.41
N HIS A 139 -8.27 -11.76 18.46
CA HIS A 139 -9.53 -11.12 18.04
C HIS A 139 -9.71 -10.92 16.52
N ILE A 140 -10.21 -11.91 15.78
CA ILE A 140 -10.82 -11.70 14.46
C ILE A 140 -12.17 -12.43 14.41
N HIS A 141 -13.25 -11.66 14.48
CA HIS A 141 -14.58 -12.12 14.08
C HIS A 141 -14.68 -12.08 12.55
N VAL A 142 -15.09 -13.23 11.99
CA VAL A 142 -15.82 -13.44 10.72
C VAL A 142 -15.03 -13.50 9.38
N ALA A 143 -15.12 -14.72 8.80
CA ALA A 143 -15.15 -15.12 7.39
C ALA A 143 -13.85 -15.38 6.61
N GLN A 144 -13.27 -16.56 6.85
CA GLN A 144 -12.73 -17.41 5.77
C GLN A 144 -13.90 -17.85 4.87
N GLN A 145 -13.87 -17.49 3.59
CA GLN A 145 -14.62 -18.19 2.56
C GLN A 145 -13.65 -18.63 1.47
N LYS A 146 -13.69 -19.94 1.20
CA LYS A 146 -13.26 -20.61 -0.04
C LYS A 146 -11.83 -21.18 -0.07
N MET A 147 -11.54 -22.17 0.79
CA MET A 147 -10.56 -23.26 0.51
C MET A 147 -10.94 -24.59 1.20
N GLU A 148 -12.24 -24.90 1.35
CA GLU A 148 -12.70 -26.17 1.96
C GLU A 148 -13.51 -27.05 0.98
N LYS A 149 -13.49 -26.74 -0.31
CA LYS A 149 -14.29 -27.46 -1.33
C LYS A 149 -13.49 -28.28 -2.36
N ILE A 150 -12.18 -28.45 -2.19
CA ILE A 150 -11.36 -29.21 -3.16
C ILE A 150 -10.58 -30.37 -2.50
N ALA A 151 -10.46 -30.42 -1.17
CA ALA A 151 -9.73 -31.49 -0.47
C ALA A 151 -10.62 -32.63 0.07
N ASN A 152 -11.93 -32.65 -0.23
CA ASN A 152 -12.85 -33.71 0.22
C ASN A 152 -13.64 -34.36 -0.94
N ILE A 153 -13.05 -34.39 -2.14
CA ILE A 153 -13.46 -35.27 -3.23
C ILE A 153 -12.18 -35.84 -3.87
N SER A 154 -11.57 -36.82 -3.20
CA SER A 154 -10.81 -37.97 -3.72
C SER A 154 -10.20 -38.71 -2.54
#